data_AF-A0A7J2NEW6-F1
#
_entry.id   AF-A0A7J2NEW6-F1
#
_cell.length_a   1.000
_cell.length_b   1.000
_cell.length_c   1.000
_cell.angle_alpha   90.00
_cell.angle_beta   90.00
_cell.angle_gamma   90.00
#
_symmetry.space_group_name_H-M   'P 1'
#
loop_
_entity.id
_entity.type
_entity.pdbx_description
1 polymer ?
#
loop_
_entity_poly.entity_id
_entity_poly.type
_entity_poly.pdbx_seq_one_letter_code
_entity_poly.pdbx_strand_id
1 'polypeptide(L)' 'MEPGTGKVFVQNNGKKIFFCSNKCEKNMLKLKRNPSKLKWAQKKKA' A
#
# COMPACT_ATOMS: atom_id res chain seq x y z
N MET A 1 2.44 -11.72 3.42
CA MET A 1 3.50 -10.95 2.72
C MET A 1 4.72 -11.82 2.81
N GLU A 2 5.20 -12.32 1.68
CA GLU A 2 6.35 -13.21 1.65
C GLU A 2 7.62 -12.42 1.99
N PRO A 3 8.52 -12.94 2.84
CA PRO A 3 9.75 -12.26 3.20
C PRO A 3 10.63 -12.08 1.94
N GLY A 4 11.12 -10.85 1.71
CA GLY A 4 11.94 -10.51 0.53
C GLY A 4 11.17 -9.86 -0.63
N THR A 5 9.83 -9.78 -0.57
CA THR A 5 9.01 -9.17 -1.63
C THR A 5 8.23 -7.95 -1.11
N GLY A 6 8.32 -6.84 -1.84
CA GLY A 6 7.58 -5.62 -1.55
C GLY A 6 8.47 -4.38 -1.56
N LYS A 7 7.88 -3.22 -1.28
CA LYS A 7 8.61 -1.95 -1.18
C LYS A 7 8.17 -1.19 0.06
N VAL A 8 9.14 -0.59 0.75
CA VAL A 8 8.88 0.31 1.89
C VAL A 8 8.91 1.74 1.39
N PHE A 9 7.79 2.45 1.56
CA PHE A 9 7.69 3.86 1.26
C PHE A 9 7.65 4.66 2.55
N VAL A 10 8.62 5.55 2.75
CA VAL A 10 8.67 6.44 3.91
C VAL A 10 8.10 7.79 3.49
N GLN A 11 7.01 8.19 4.14
CA GLN A 11 6.43 9.51 3.93
C GLN A 11 7.27 10.58 4.62
N ASN A 12 7.12 11.84 4.20
CA ASN A 12 7.83 12.98 4.80
C ASN A 12 7.61 13.10 6.32
N ASN A 13 6.45 12.64 6.81
CA ASN A 13 6.12 12.58 8.24
C ASN A 13 6.75 11.39 8.98
N GLY A 14 7.71 10.67 8.39
CA GLY A 14 8.37 9.49 8.97
C GLY A 14 7.52 8.20 8.98
N LYS A 15 6.25 8.26 8.54
CA LYS A 15 5.38 7.08 8.46
C LYS A 15 5.86 6.11 7.38
N LYS A 16 6.18 4.89 7.78
CA LYS A 16 6.54 3.78 6.89
C LYS A 16 5.29 3.07 6.39
N ILE A 17 5.17 2.93 5.08
CA ILE A 17 4.11 2.17 4.41
C ILE A 17 4.75 1.01 3.67
N PHE A 18 4.28 -0.20 3.97
CA PHE A 18 4.72 -1.41 3.29
C PHE A 18 3.77 -1.73 2.15
N PHE A 19 4.30 -1.78 0.92
CA PHE A 19 3.55 -2.17 -0.27
C PHE A 19 3.84 -3.62 -0.65
N CYS A 20 2.74 -4.35 -0.85
CA CYS A 20 2.72 -5.71 -1.39
C CYS A 20 3.30 -5.83 -2.80
N SER A 21 2.91 -4.91 -3.68
CA SER A 21 3.19 -5.00 -5.11
C SER A 21 3.11 -3.63 -5.76
N ASN A 22 3.59 -3.52 -7.00
CA ASN A 22 3.54 -2.29 -7.80
C ASN A 22 2.10 -1.77 -8.00
N LYS A 23 1.10 -2.66 -8.02
CA LYS A 23 -0.32 -2.32 -8.06
C LYS A 23 -0.75 -1.52 -6.82
N CYS A 24 -0.30 -1.96 -5.64
CA CYS A 24 -0.59 -1.33 -4.35
C CYS A 24 0.01 0.10 -4.31
N GLU A 25 1.26 0.24 -4.77
CA GLU A 25 1.98 1.52 -4.84
C GLU A 25 1.29 2.51 -5.79
N LYS A 26 1.09 2.15 -7.06
CA LYS A 26 0.50 3.05 -8.07
C LYS A 26 -0.89 3.52 -7.67
N ASN A 27 -1.69 2.64 -7.09
CA ASN A 27 -3.05 2.97 -6.70
C ASN A 27 -3.08 3.99 -5.55
N MET A 28 -2.15 3.90 -4.59
CA MET A 28 -2.08 4.82 -3.46
C MET A 28 -1.34 6.13 -3.81
N LEU A 29 -0.20 6.05 -4.50
CA LEU A 29 0.66 7.22 -4.76
C LEU A 29 0.28 7.99 -6.03
N LYS A 30 0.03 7.30 -7.14
CA LYS A 30 -0.29 7.96 -8.42
C LYS A 30 -1.78 8.27 -8.54
N LEU A 31 -2.63 7.29 -8.27
CA LEU A 31 -4.08 7.41 -8.42
C LEU A 31 -4.78 7.98 -7.16
N LYS A 32 -4.07 8.09 -6.03
CA LYS A 32 -4.59 8.60 -4.75
C LYS A 32 -5.91 7.95 -4.31
N ARG A 33 -6.12 6.67 -4.64
CA ARG A 33 -7.36 5.95 -4.34
C ARG A 33 -7.32 5.41 -2.91
N ASN A 34 -8.44 5.58 -2.20
CA ASN A 34 -8.62 5.03 -0.87
C ASN A 34 -8.78 3.50 -0.92
N PRO A 35 -7.92 2.72 -0.25
CA PRO A 35 -7.97 1.26 -0.28
C PRO A 35 -9.28 0.70 0.27
N SER A 36 -9.90 1.38 1.24
CA SER A 36 -11.19 0.95 1.83
C SER A 36 -12.36 0.96 0.85
N LYS A 37 -12.28 1.74 -0.25
CA LYS A 37 -13.33 1.83 -1.28
C LYS A 37 -13.12 0.82 -2.42
N LEU A 38 -11.99 0.12 -2.46
CA LEU A 38 -11.66 -0.81 -3.53
C LEU A 38 -12.11 -2.21 -3.16
N LYS A 39 -13.02 -2.78 -3.96
CA LYS A 39 -13.55 -4.14 -3.73
C LYS A 39 -12.45 -5.22 -3.72
N TRP A 40 -11.37 -5.03 -4.47
CA TRP A 40 -10.26 -5.97 -4.57
C TRP A 40 -9.18 -5.79 -3.49
N ALA A 41 -9.16 -4.64 -2.82
CA ALA A 41 -8.16 -4.39 -1.79
C ALA A 41 -8.56 -5.15 -0.52
N GLN A 42 -7.65 -5.94 0.03
CA GLN A 42 -7.90 -6.55 1.33
C GLN A 42 -8.01 -5.44 2.37
N LYS A 43 -9.14 -5.41 3.07
CA LYS A 43 -9.31 -4.56 4.25
C LYS A 43 -8.29 -5.02 5.29
N LYS A 44 -7.60 -4.07 5.92
CA LYS A 44 -6.83 -4.40 7.13
C LYS A 44 -7.77 -5.10 8.09
N LYS A 45 -7.48 -6.35 8.43
CA LYS A 45 -8.10 -6.99 9.60
C LYS A 45 -7.65 -6.18 10.81
N ALA A 46 -8.62 -5.81 11.65
CA ALA A 46 -8.38 -5.09 12.89
C ALA A 46 -7.44 -5.89 13.80
#